data_AF-Q1I9W1-F1
#
_entry.id   AF-Q1I9W1-F1
#
_cell.length_a   1.000
_cell.length_b   1.000
_cell.length_c   1.000
_cell.angle_alpha   90.00
_cell.angle_beta   90.00
_cell.angle_gamma   90.00
#
_symmetry.space_group_name_H-M   'P 1'
#
loop_
_entity.id
_entity.type
_entity.pdbx_description
1 polymer ?
#
loop_
_entity_poly.entity_id
_entity_poly.type
_entity_poly.pdbx_seq_one_letter_code
_entity_poly.pdbx_strand_id
1 'polypeptide(L)'
;MTWPSVGSVLKAASTESNWVKGISGLRTGLGELQQRGQFQIAFTKQLPDAPPGHYAAIQTQSRFANMTVTEAVLLSEEADQWRVVGYNISKAVEVSAGVRLF
;
A
#
# COMPACT_ATOMS: atom_id res chain seq x y z
N MET A 1 -7.77 12.95 3.81
CA MET A 1 -8.47 11.65 3.87
C MET A 1 -8.13 10.87 2.61
N THR A 2 -7.83 9.57 2.71
CA THR A 2 -7.37 8.76 1.56
C THR A 2 -8.49 7.99 0.86
N TRP A 3 -9.69 7.94 1.42
CA TRP A 3 -10.82 7.19 0.85
C TRP A 3 -11.18 7.56 -0.61
N PRO A 4 -11.14 8.84 -1.04
CA PRO A 4 -11.43 9.19 -2.43
C PRO A 4 -10.50 8.53 -3.47
N SER A 5 -9.26 8.19 -3.10
CA SER A 5 -8.28 7.53 -3.99
C SER A 5 -8.44 6.01 -4.05
N VAL A 6 -9.32 5.43 -3.23
CA VAL A 6 -9.58 3.99 -3.18
C VAL A 6 -10.37 3.54 -4.41
N GLY A 7 -9.98 2.39 -4.96
CA GLY A 7 -10.61 1.74 -6.12
C GLY A 7 -11.91 1.02 -5.80
N SER A 8 -12.61 0.63 -6.86
CA SER A 8 -13.90 -0.05 -6.81
C SER A 8 -13.87 -1.33 -5.97
N VAL A 9 -12.81 -2.14 -6.11
CA VAL A 9 -12.66 -3.42 -5.39
C VAL A 9 -12.66 -3.22 -3.88
N LEU A 10 -11.84 -2.30 -3.37
CA LEU A 10 -11.75 -2.06 -1.93
C LEU A 10 -13.00 -1.32 -1.40
N LYS A 11 -13.61 -0.44 -2.23
CA LYS A 11 -14.90 0.18 -1.90
C LYS A 11 -16.04 -0.84 -1.79
N ALA A 12 -16.02 -1.91 -2.56
CA ALA A 12 -17.00 -2.99 -2.47
C ALA A 12 -16.79 -3.86 -1.21
N ALA A 13 -15.54 -4.03 -0.77
CA ALA A 13 -15.18 -4.89 0.36
C ALA A 13 -15.13 -4.17 1.73
N SER A 14 -15.18 -2.84 1.78
CA SER A 14 -14.95 -2.05 2.99
C SER A 14 -15.79 -0.77 3.03
N THR A 15 -15.67 -0.02 4.12
CA THR A 15 -16.27 1.32 4.27
C THR A 15 -15.17 2.34 4.53
N GLU A 16 -15.46 3.63 4.32
CA GLU A 16 -14.51 4.71 4.65
C GLU A 16 -14.03 4.62 6.10
N SER A 17 -14.95 4.38 7.03
CA SER A 17 -14.63 4.23 8.45
C SER A 17 -13.68 3.06 8.70
N ASN A 18 -13.96 1.90 8.09
CA ASN A 18 -13.13 0.70 8.27
C ASN A 18 -11.75 0.88 7.62
N TRP A 19 -11.66 1.53 6.46
CA TRP A 19 -10.41 1.86 5.79
C TRP A 19 -9.53 2.80 6.63
N VAL A 20 -10.12 3.90 7.12
CA VAL A 20 -9.40 4.86 7.96
C VAL A 20 -8.95 4.20 9.27
N LYS A 21 -9.81 3.41 9.92
CA LYS A 21 -9.47 2.64 11.13
C LYS A 21 -8.36 1.63 10.85
N GLY A 22 -8.42 0.91 9.73
CA GLY A 22 -7.41 -0.06 9.32
C GLY A 22 -6.02 0.57 9.14
N ILE A 23 -5.94 1.68 8.39
CA ILE A 23 -4.68 2.43 8.24
C ILE A 23 -4.16 2.94 9.58
N SER A 24 -5.05 3.47 10.43
CA SER A 24 -4.69 3.97 11.75
C SER A 24 -4.14 2.83 12.61
N GLY A 25 -4.78 1.66 12.58
CA GLY A 25 -4.36 0.45 13.26
C GLY A 25 -2.97 -0.04 12.84
N LEU A 26 -2.67 -0.03 11.54
CA LEU A 26 -1.34 -0.38 11.00
C LEU A 26 -0.25 0.56 11.52
N ARG A 27 -0.59 1.83 11.80
CA ARG A 27 0.35 2.86 12.27
C ARG A 27 0.45 2.96 13.79
N THR A 28 -0.38 2.24 14.53
CA THR A 28 -0.36 2.25 16.00
C THR A 28 1.01 1.82 16.52
N GLY A 29 1.59 2.66 17.38
CA GLY A 29 2.89 2.39 18.02
C GLY A 29 4.12 2.70 17.17
N LEU A 30 3.97 3.12 15.90
CA LEU A 30 5.12 3.52 15.07
C LEU A 30 5.73 4.86 15.54
N GLY A 31 4.91 5.73 16.14
CA GLY A 31 5.29 7.11 16.47
C GLY A 31 5.11 8.05 15.29
N GLU A 32 5.63 9.27 15.40
CA GLU A 32 5.55 10.26 14.33
C GLU A 32 6.41 9.85 13.11
N LEU A 33 5.91 10.11 11.89
CA LEU A 33 6.70 9.89 10.68
C LEU A 33 7.79 10.96 10.59
N GLN A 34 9.05 10.54 10.56
CA GLN A 34 10.21 11.43 10.46
C GLN A 34 10.67 11.58 9.02
N GLN A 35 10.71 10.48 8.26
CA GLN A 35 11.23 10.47 6.90
C GLN A 35 10.64 9.34 6.07
N ARG A 36 10.46 9.58 4.76
CA ARG A 36 10.31 8.55 3.75
C ARG A 36 11.56 8.50 2.87
N GLY A 37 12.02 7.29 2.57
CA GLY A 37 13.13 7.05 1.66
C GLY A 37 12.71 7.18 0.20
N GLN A 38 13.50 6.57 -0.68
CA GLN A 38 13.18 6.48 -2.10
C GLN A 38 11.95 5.58 -2.32
N PHE A 39 11.23 5.85 -3.41
CA PHE A 39 10.11 5.04 -3.85
C PHE A 39 10.57 4.08 -4.94
N GLN A 40 10.27 2.80 -4.77
CA GLN A 40 10.42 1.77 -5.79
C GLN A 40 9.06 1.50 -6.39
N ILE A 41 8.99 1.45 -7.72
CA ILE A 41 7.74 1.22 -8.46
C ILE A 41 7.91 -0.01 -9.34
N ALA A 42 6.98 -0.94 -9.26
CA ALA A 42 6.89 -2.11 -10.14
C ALA A 42 5.53 -2.16 -10.82
N PHE A 43 5.52 -2.57 -12.09
CA PHE A 43 4.31 -2.76 -12.88
C PHE A 43 4.12 -4.24 -13.20
N THR A 44 2.89 -4.72 -13.14
CA THR A 44 2.53 -6.10 -13.55
C THR A 44 1.15 -6.10 -14.20
N LYS A 45 0.89 -7.13 -15.02
CA LYS A 45 -0.44 -7.38 -15.59
C LYS A 45 -1.22 -8.50 -14.88
N GLN A 46 -0.57 -9.15 -13.91
CA GLN A 46 -1.06 -10.36 -13.25
C GLN A 46 -0.64 -10.34 -11.78
N LEU A 47 -1.54 -10.77 -10.91
CA LEU A 47 -1.32 -11.03 -9.49
C LEU A 47 -1.93 -12.40 -9.13
N PRO A 48 -1.41 -13.11 -8.11
CA PRO A 48 -1.86 -14.46 -7.75
C PRO A 48 -3.37 -14.57 -7.48
N ASP A 49 -3.96 -13.54 -6.86
CA ASP A 49 -5.36 -13.53 -6.40
C ASP A 49 -6.17 -12.35 -6.92
N ALA A 50 -5.77 -11.75 -8.05
CA ALA A 50 -6.50 -10.66 -8.68
C ALA A 50 -6.79 -10.97 -10.16
N PRO A 51 -7.86 -10.39 -10.73
CA PRO A 51 -8.12 -10.48 -12.17
C PRO A 51 -6.93 -9.96 -13.00
N PRO A 52 -6.82 -10.36 -14.28
CA PRO A 52 -5.88 -9.71 -15.19
C PRO A 52 -6.20 -8.21 -15.33
N GLY A 53 -5.18 -7.36 -15.31
CA GLY A 53 -5.33 -5.90 -15.37
C GLY A 53 -4.01 -5.19 -15.15
N HIS A 54 -3.93 -3.88 -15.38
CA HIS A 54 -2.71 -3.14 -15.06
C HIS A 54 -2.62 -2.84 -13.57
N TYR A 55 -1.52 -3.26 -12.97
CA TYR A 55 -1.22 -3.04 -11.56
C TYR A 55 0.11 -2.29 -11.43
N ALA A 56 0.16 -1.41 -10.44
CA ALA A 56 1.38 -0.76 -10.00
C ALA A 56 1.54 -0.97 -8.50
N ALA A 57 2.75 -1.23 -8.06
CA ALA A 57 3.07 -1.35 -6.66
C ALA A 57 4.18 -0.37 -6.31
N ILE A 58 3.93 0.41 -5.26
CA ILE A 58 4.84 1.42 -4.77
C ILE A 58 5.32 0.99 -3.40
N GLN A 59 6.63 0.85 -3.23
CA GLN A 59 7.27 0.52 -1.97
C GLN A 59 8.19 1.65 -1.53
N THR A 60 8.22 1.93 -0.23
CA THR A 60 9.21 2.85 0.36
C THR A 60 9.55 2.44 1.79
N GLN A 61 10.79 2.69 2.19
CA GLN A 61 11.19 2.57 3.58
C GLN A 61 10.85 3.87 4.31
N SER A 62 10.14 3.75 5.42
CA SER A 62 9.68 4.88 6.22
C SER A 62 10.20 4.78 7.64
N ARG A 63 10.86 5.85 8.08
CA ARG A 63 11.38 6.00 9.44
C ARG A 63 10.36 6.75 10.28
N PHE A 64 9.81 6.06 11.27
CA PHE A 64 9.00 6.66 12.32
C PHE A 64 9.82 6.80 13.60
N ALA A 65 9.32 7.58 14.56
CA ALA A 65 10.02 7.86 15.81
C ALA A 65 10.40 6.59 16.60
N ASN A 66 9.56 5.55 16.56
CA ASN A 66 9.79 4.32 17.32
C ASN A 66 10.38 3.18 16.49
N MET A 67 10.19 3.18 15.16
CA MET A 67 10.71 2.12 14.29
C MET A 67 10.76 2.51 12.81
N THR A 68 11.56 1.76 12.05
CA THR A 68 11.57 1.81 10.58
C THR A 68 10.74 0.66 10.02
N VAL A 69 9.92 0.94 9.00
CA VAL A 69 9.02 -0.02 8.35
C VAL A 69 9.09 0.12 6.84
N THR A 70 8.66 -0.90 6.12
CA THR A 70 8.39 -0.81 4.68
C THR A 70 6.91 -0.57 4.47
N GLU A 71 6.54 0.55 3.84
CA GLU A 71 5.18 0.83 3.37
C GLU A 71 5.04 0.31 1.94
N ALA A 72 3.96 -0.43 1.62
CA ALA A 72 3.61 -0.72 0.23
C ALA A 72 2.16 -0.32 -0.09
N VAL A 73 1.98 0.22 -1.28
CA VAL A 73 0.66 0.58 -1.85
C VAL A 73 0.49 -0.23 -3.14
N LEU A 74 -0.64 -0.94 -3.25
CA LEU A 74 -1.06 -1.58 -4.49
C LEU A 74 -2.10 -0.71 -5.19
N LEU A 75 -1.88 -0.49 -6.47
CA LEU A 75 -2.73 0.27 -7.36
C LEU A 75 -3.23 -0.63 -8.48
N SER A 76 -4.48 -0.49 -8.86
CA SER A 76 -5.02 -0.99 -10.12
C SER A 76 -5.44 0.18 -11.00
N GLU A 77 -5.30 0.03 -12.31
CA GLU A 77 -5.84 0.99 -13.27
C GLU A 77 -7.36 0.78 -13.41
N GLU A 78 -8.14 1.82 -13.15
CA GLU A 78 -9.59 1.85 -13.33
C GLU A 78 -9.96 3.10 -14.14
N ALA A 79 -10.54 2.93 -15.33
CA ALA A 79 -10.93 4.04 -16.21
C ALA A 79 -9.81 5.09 -16.39
N ASP A 80 -8.63 4.62 -16.79
CA ASP A 80 -7.40 5.41 -16.99
C ASP A 80 -6.90 6.14 -15.73
N GLN A 81 -7.30 5.69 -14.54
CA GLN A 81 -6.86 6.25 -13.26
C GLN A 81 -6.29 5.17 -12.35
N TRP A 82 -5.13 5.44 -11.74
CA TRP A 82 -4.57 4.57 -10.71
C TRP A 82 -5.35 4.71 -9.40
N ARG A 83 -5.92 3.59 -8.94
CA ARG A 83 -6.75 3.53 -7.74
C ARG A 83 -6.15 2.60 -6.71
N VAL A 84 -6.19 2.99 -5.44
CA VAL A 84 -5.65 2.19 -4.33
C VAL A 84 -6.54 0.98 -4.09
N VAL A 85 -5.97 -0.20 -4.25
CA VAL A 85 -6.63 -1.49 -3.98
C VAL A 85 -5.97 -2.27 -2.85
N GLY A 86 -4.83 -1.79 -2.32
CA GLY A 86 -4.18 -2.36 -1.15
C GLY A 86 -3.20 -1.40 -0.50
N TYR A 87 -3.05 -1.53 0.82
CA TYR A 87 -2.03 -0.84 1.60
C TYR A 87 -1.56 -1.74 2.73
N ASN A 88 -0.24 -1.88 2.90
CA ASN A 88 0.35 -2.62 4.00
C ASN A 88 1.52 -1.86 4.63
N ILE A 89 1.85 -2.26 5.86
CA ILE A 89 3.07 -1.86 6.55
C ILE A 89 3.75 -3.14 7.03
N SER A 90 4.95 -3.40 6.54
CA SER A 90 5.79 -4.49 7.02
C SER A 90 6.81 -3.97 8.02
N LYS A 91 6.84 -4.58 9.22
CA LYS A 91 7.87 -4.34 10.24
C LYS A 91 9.11 -5.20 10.00
N ALA A 92 9.03 -6.18 9.10
CA ALA A 92 10.17 -6.97 8.68
C ALA A 92 10.97 -6.18 7.63
N VAL A 93 12.29 -6.14 7.80
CA VAL A 93 13.20 -5.63 6.77
C VAL A 93 13.29 -6.69 5.68
N GLU A 94 12.33 -6.72 4.76
CA GLU A 94 12.46 -7.53 3.54
C GLU A 94 13.42 -6.81 2.58
N VAL A 95 14.71 -7.13 2.71
CA VAL A 95 15.72 -6.90 1.67
C VAL A 95 15.97 -8.25 1.01
N SER A 96 15.18 -8.58 -0.01
CA SER A 96 15.57 -9.59 -0.98
C SER A 96 15.09 -9.18 -2.36
N ALA A 97 16.03 -9.17 -3.31
CA ALA A 97 15.82 -8.77 -4.69
C ALA A 97 14.65 -9.53 -5.32
N GLY A 98 13.62 -8.80 -5.68
CA GLY A 98 12.35 -9.31 -6.16
C GLY A 98 11.24 -8.64 -5.38
N VAL A 99 10.56 -7.68 -6.01
CA VAL A 99 9.41 -7.01 -5.40
C VAL A 99 8.37 -8.09 -5.09
N ARG A 100 8.28 -8.49 -3.82
CA ARG A 100 7.19 -9.35 -3.34
C ARG A 100 5.94 -8.49 -3.28
N LEU A 101 5.09 -8.69 -4.27
CA LEU A 101 3.78 -8.07 -4.37
C LEU A 101 2.79 -8.90 -3.58
N PHE A 102 2.82 -8.68 -2.26
CA PHE A 102 1.91 -9.32 -1.31
C PHE A 102 2.12 -10.84 -1.17
#